data_AF-A0A2E3MC00-F1
#
_entry.id   AF-A0A2E3MC00-F1
#
_cell.length_a   1.000
_cell.length_b   1.000
_cell.length_c   1.000
_cell.angle_alpha   90.00
_cell.angle_beta   90.00
_cell.angle_gamma   90.00
#
_symmetry.space_group_name_H-M   'P 1'
#
loop_
_entity.id
_entity.type
_entity.pdbx_description
1 polymer ?
#
loop_
_entity_poly.entity_id
_entity_poly.type
_entity_poly.pdbx_seq_one_letter_code
_entity_poly.pdbx_strand_id
1 'polypeptide(L)'
;MAEFTSALPDPETMAQFCVAVLAIIVAWDAWWLGRQRIDIPELGDLSNGGFAWESNQSQEVSRQWANLMTMGAMMVLPWMLAELSNTPIIWVWIWDILLAIHLVSLLIPKRYAVTSTHLFADGQRYEWNRLKLAKKQPKKRIMLLRKGWGPFGPLPLGGDRNALDKAANLIVTILQEEE
;
A
#
# COMPACT_ATOMS: atom_id res chain seq x y z
N MET A 1 -22.52 -35.46 32.64
CA MET A 1 -22.04 -34.07 32.49
C MET A 1 -21.51 -33.97 31.07
N ALA A 2 -22.12 -33.15 30.22
CA ALA A 2 -21.64 -32.97 28.86
C ALA A 2 -20.31 -32.21 28.93
N GLU A 3 -19.22 -32.84 28.50
CA GLU A 3 -17.98 -32.10 28.20
C GLU A 3 -18.31 -31.13 27.08
N PHE A 4 -18.42 -29.85 27.42
CA PHE A 4 -18.29 -28.79 26.43
C PHE A 4 -16.85 -28.82 25.97
N THR A 5 -16.55 -29.63 24.95
CA THR A 5 -15.32 -29.47 24.18
C THR A 5 -15.32 -28.04 23.67
N SER A 6 -14.41 -27.23 24.19
CA SER A 6 -14.15 -25.88 23.69
C SER A 6 -14.04 -25.94 22.17
N ALA A 7 -15.03 -25.37 21.46
CA ALA A 7 -15.00 -25.25 20.01
C ALA A 7 -13.97 -24.20 19.53
N LEU A 8 -13.28 -23.55 20.47
CA LEU A 8 -12.26 -22.56 20.19
C LEU A 8 -10.90 -23.27 20.05
N PRO A 9 -10.11 -22.94 19.02
CA PRO A 9 -8.76 -23.46 18.84
C PRO A 9 -7.86 -23.03 20.00
N ASP A 10 -6.81 -23.81 20.25
CA ASP A 10 -5.83 -23.44 21.27
C ASP A 10 -5.11 -22.13 20.89
N PRO A 11 -4.68 -21.33 21.89
CA PRO A 11 -4.07 -20.02 21.64
C PRO A 11 -2.81 -20.08 20.78
N GLU A 12 -2.02 -21.15 20.88
CA GLU A 12 -0.82 -21.32 20.08
C GLU A 12 -1.15 -21.55 18.60
N THR A 13 -2.06 -22.46 18.27
CA THR A 13 -2.53 -22.70 16.90
C THR A 13 -3.14 -21.44 16.29
N MET A 14 -3.91 -20.67 17.08
CA MET A 14 -4.46 -19.39 16.61
C MET A 14 -3.34 -18.38 16.32
N ALA A 15 -2.32 -18.28 17.18
CA ALA A 15 -1.17 -17.39 16.96
C ALA A 15 -0.37 -17.79 15.71
N GLN A 16 -0.12 -19.09 15.53
CA GLN A 16 0.52 -19.64 14.33
C GLN A 16 -0.25 -19.28 13.06
N PHE A 17 -1.57 -19.46 13.07
CA PHE A 17 -2.43 -19.11 11.94
C PHE A 17 -2.35 -17.61 11.61
N CYS A 18 -2.50 -16.74 12.61
CA CYS A 18 -2.40 -15.29 12.44
C CYS A 18 -1.04 -14.87 11.87
N VAL A 19 0.06 -15.42 12.41
CA VAL A 19 1.42 -15.15 11.93
C VAL A 19 1.62 -15.65 10.50
N ALA A 20 1.09 -16.83 10.15
CA ALA A 20 1.17 -17.37 8.80
C ALA A 20 0.42 -16.48 7.79
N VAL A 21 -0.79 -16.01 8.13
CA VAL A 21 -1.54 -15.07 7.30
C VAL A 21 -0.77 -13.76 7.13
N LEU A 22 -0.22 -13.21 8.22
CA LEU A 22 0.60 -12.01 8.14
C LEU A 22 1.83 -12.21 7.23
N ALA A 23 2.54 -13.34 7.37
CA ALA A 23 3.69 -13.65 6.54
C ALA A 23 3.35 -13.67 5.05
N ILE A 24 2.18 -14.22 4.67
CA ILE A 24 1.69 -14.20 3.29
C ILE A 24 1.45 -12.77 2.81
N ILE A 25 0.81 -11.93 3.64
CA ILE A 25 0.55 -10.52 3.31
C ILE A 25 1.88 -9.77 3.09
N VAL A 26 2.85 -9.94 3.99
CA VAL A 26 4.17 -9.29 3.88
C VAL A 26 4.91 -9.74 2.62
N ALA A 27 4.91 -11.05 2.33
CA ALA A 27 5.53 -11.58 1.11
C ALA A 27 4.85 -11.06 -0.16
N TRP A 28 3.52 -10.98 -0.16
CA TRP A 28 2.73 -10.44 -1.27
C TRP A 28 3.02 -8.96 -1.51
N ASP A 29 3.09 -8.15 -0.46
CA ASP A 29 3.44 -6.72 -0.55
C ASP A 29 4.86 -6.53 -1.11
N ALA A 30 5.83 -7.28 -0.58
CA ALA A 30 7.21 -7.25 -1.08
C ALA A 30 7.32 -7.63 -2.56
N TRP A 31 6.53 -8.61 -3.00
CA TRP A 31 6.47 -9.01 -4.41
C TRP A 31 5.97 -7.87 -5.32
N TRP A 32 4.92 -7.15 -4.93
CA TRP A 32 4.43 -5.99 -5.69
C TRP A 32 5.45 -4.85 -5.75
N LEU A 33 6.22 -4.62 -4.69
CA LEU A 33 7.31 -3.63 -4.70
C LEU A 33 8.41 -4.00 -5.69
N GLY A 34 8.79 -5.28 -5.75
CA GLY A 34 9.72 -5.77 -6.76
C GLY A 34 9.15 -5.59 -8.17
N ARG A 35 7.89 -5.98 -8.36
CA ARG A 35 7.18 -5.85 -9.65
C ARG A 35 7.16 -4.43 -10.17
N GLN A 36 6.93 -3.44 -9.29
CA GLN A 36 6.90 -2.03 -9.65
C GLN A 36 8.21 -1.54 -10.29
N ARG A 37 9.37 -1.99 -9.78
CA ARG A 37 10.68 -1.60 -10.34
C ARG A 37 10.99 -2.31 -11.65
N ILE A 38 10.42 -3.48 -11.88
CA ILE A 38 10.52 -4.22 -13.15
C ILE A 38 9.62 -3.56 -14.20
N ASP A 39 8.39 -3.22 -13.85
CA ASP A 39 7.44 -2.61 -14.78
C ASP A 39 7.78 -1.14 -15.10
N ILE A 40 8.48 -0.42 -14.20
CA ILE A 40 8.94 0.97 -14.39
C ILE A 40 10.46 1.05 -14.14
N PRO A 41 11.29 0.60 -15.11
CA PRO A 41 12.74 0.55 -14.95
C PRO A 41 13.38 1.93 -15.03
N GLU A 42 12.87 2.80 -15.92
CA GLU A 42 13.39 4.13 -16.21
C GLU A 42 12.46 5.23 -15.69
N LEU A 43 13.04 6.36 -15.29
CA LEU A 43 12.33 7.55 -14.83
C LEU A 43 12.53 8.68 -15.83
N GLY A 44 11.58 9.61 -15.88
CA GLY A 44 11.57 10.72 -16.82
C GLY A 44 10.59 10.51 -17.96
N ASP A 45 10.89 11.11 -19.11
CA ASP A 45 10.08 10.99 -20.32
C ASP A 45 10.20 9.59 -20.92
N LEU A 46 9.05 8.98 -21.24
CA LEU A 46 8.96 7.68 -21.87
C LEU A 46 8.86 7.86 -23.39
N SER A 47 9.43 6.91 -24.15
CA SER A 47 9.47 6.97 -25.62
C SER A 47 8.10 6.97 -26.31
N ASN A 48 7.05 6.54 -25.60
CA ASN A 48 5.67 6.55 -26.06
C ASN A 48 4.88 7.82 -25.65
N GLY A 49 5.57 8.89 -25.25
CA GLY A 49 4.92 10.13 -24.79
C GLY A 49 4.38 10.06 -23.36
N GLY A 50 4.68 8.99 -22.63
CA GLY A 50 4.38 8.86 -21.20
C GLY A 50 5.42 9.55 -20.31
N PHE A 51 5.19 9.50 -19.00
CA PHE A 51 6.11 10.04 -18.01
C PHE A 51 6.16 9.13 -16.77
N ALA A 52 7.36 8.80 -16.32
CA ALA A 52 7.60 8.00 -15.13
C ALA A 52 8.33 8.81 -14.05
N TRP A 53 7.96 8.62 -12.78
CA TRP A 53 8.58 9.31 -11.65
C TRP A 53 8.59 8.44 -10.40
N GLU A 54 9.37 8.85 -9.41
CA GLU A 54 9.47 8.19 -8.11
C GLU A 54 9.09 9.18 -7.02
N SER A 55 8.41 8.70 -5.97
CA SER A 55 8.25 9.47 -4.74
C SER A 55 9.56 9.54 -3.97
N ASN A 56 9.58 10.29 -2.87
CA ASN A 56 10.67 10.24 -1.90
C ASN A 56 10.19 9.71 -0.54
N GLN A 57 11.15 9.39 0.33
CA GLN A 57 10.86 8.79 1.63
C GLN A 57 9.97 9.68 2.52
N SER A 58 10.19 11.00 2.52
CA SER A 58 9.36 11.93 3.30
C SER A 58 7.91 11.96 2.83
N GLN A 59 7.69 11.78 1.53
CA GLN A 59 6.37 11.71 0.92
C GLN A 59 5.68 10.40 1.26
N GLU A 60 6.42 9.27 1.28
CA GLU A 60 5.89 7.99 1.71
C GLU A 60 5.46 8.01 3.19
N VAL A 61 6.26 8.60 4.07
CA VAL A 61 5.86 8.81 5.48
C VAL A 61 4.56 9.62 5.56
N SER A 62 4.47 10.73 4.83
CA SER A 62 3.25 11.56 4.82
C SER A 62 2.04 10.84 4.22
N ARG A 63 2.26 9.94 3.26
CA ARG A 63 1.20 9.13 2.63
C ARG A 63 0.71 8.04 3.58
N GLN A 64 1.63 7.44 4.32
CA GLN A 64 1.41 6.25 5.14
C GLN A 64 1.18 6.54 6.62
N TRP A 65 1.24 7.80 7.08
CA TRP A 65 1.09 8.19 8.50
C TRP A 65 0.00 7.41 9.27
N ALA A 66 -1.20 7.30 8.71
CA ALA A 66 -2.29 6.58 9.37
C ALA A 66 -1.97 5.08 9.51
N ASN A 67 -1.41 4.47 8.48
CA ASN A 67 -0.98 3.08 8.50
C ASN A 67 0.18 2.88 9.48
N LEU A 68 1.12 3.81 9.60
CA LEU A 68 2.19 3.75 10.61
C LEU A 68 1.64 3.69 12.04
N MET A 69 0.64 4.52 12.35
CA MET A 69 -0.03 4.52 13.65
C MET A 69 -0.79 3.21 13.91
N THR A 70 -1.53 2.72 12.93
CA THR A 70 -2.24 1.44 13.02
C THR A 70 -1.27 0.27 13.24
N MET A 71 -0.16 0.25 12.51
CA MET A 71 0.89 -0.76 12.67
C MET A 71 1.50 -0.73 14.06
N GLY A 72 1.80 0.47 14.60
CA GLY A 72 2.28 0.60 15.97
C GLY A 72 1.31 0.01 17.00
N ALA A 73 0.00 0.26 16.83
CA ALA A 73 -1.00 -0.37 17.69
C ALA A 73 -1.04 -1.90 17.52
N MET A 74 -0.93 -2.41 16.29
CA MET A 74 -0.90 -3.84 15.99
C MET A 74 0.35 -4.56 16.51
N MET A 75 1.45 -3.84 16.75
CA MET A 75 2.64 -4.40 17.40
C MET A 75 2.46 -4.47 18.92
N VAL A 76 1.89 -3.42 19.54
CA VAL A 76 1.76 -3.35 21.01
C VAL A 76 0.65 -4.27 21.55
N LEU A 77 -0.49 -4.35 20.87
CA LEU A 77 -1.66 -5.08 21.38
C LEU A 77 -1.40 -6.59 21.66
N PRO A 78 -0.73 -7.34 20.77
CA PRO A 78 -0.47 -8.76 21.01
C PRO A 78 0.34 -9.06 22.27
N TRP A 79 1.23 -8.16 22.71
CA TRP A 79 1.98 -8.34 23.97
C TRP A 79 1.06 -8.47 25.18
N MET A 80 0.06 -7.59 25.27
CA MET A 80 -0.92 -7.62 26.36
C MET A 80 -1.84 -8.84 26.26
N LEU A 81 -2.23 -9.23 25.04
CA LEU A 81 -3.15 -10.36 24.82
C LEU A 81 -2.47 -11.71 25.04
N ALA A 82 -1.17 -11.83 24.72
CA ALA A 82 -0.42 -13.08 24.87
C ALA A 82 -0.29 -13.49 26.33
N GLU A 83 -0.06 -12.53 27.23
CA GLU A 83 0.00 -12.77 28.68
C GLU A 83 -1.36 -13.28 29.21
N LEU A 84 -2.46 -12.65 28.78
CA LEU A 84 -3.83 -13.02 29.21
C LEU A 84 -4.27 -14.39 28.69
N SER A 85 -3.78 -14.80 27.53
CA SER A 85 -4.17 -16.04 26.85
C SER A 85 -3.18 -17.19 27.03
N ASN A 86 -2.07 -16.98 27.77
CA ASN A 86 -0.96 -17.93 27.88
C ASN A 86 -0.41 -18.37 26.51
N THR A 87 -0.41 -17.46 25.54
CA THR A 87 0.16 -17.70 24.20
C THR A 87 1.69 -17.66 24.28
N PRO A 88 2.42 -18.58 23.64
CA PRO A 88 3.88 -18.54 23.62
C PRO A 88 4.42 -17.22 23.04
N ILE A 89 5.24 -16.51 23.82
CA ILE A 89 5.77 -15.17 23.50
C ILE A 89 6.58 -15.17 22.18
N ILE A 90 7.13 -16.31 21.77
CA ILE A 90 7.84 -16.45 20.49
C ILE A 90 6.98 -16.00 19.29
N TRP A 91 5.68 -16.26 19.31
CA TRP A 91 4.77 -15.87 18.22
C TRP A 91 4.57 -14.36 18.15
N VAL A 92 4.63 -13.66 19.29
CA VAL A 92 4.57 -12.20 19.36
C VAL A 92 5.84 -11.57 18.78
N TRP A 93 7.01 -12.14 19.08
CA TRP A 93 8.27 -11.70 18.46
C TRP A 93 8.27 -11.86 16.94
N ILE A 94 7.82 -13.02 16.43
CA ILE A 94 7.75 -13.26 14.99
C ILE A 94 6.77 -12.28 14.33
N TRP A 95 5.61 -12.06 14.97
CA TRP A 95 4.63 -11.07 14.53
C TRP A 95 5.24 -9.66 14.41
N ASP A 96 5.93 -9.19 15.45
CA ASP A 96 6.57 -7.86 15.43
C ASP A 96 7.66 -7.75 14.36
N ILE A 97 8.45 -8.81 14.15
CA ILE A 97 9.46 -8.83 13.08
C ILE A 97 8.79 -8.70 11.70
N LEU A 98 7.70 -9.44 11.45
CA LEU A 98 6.96 -9.35 10.19
C LEU A 98 6.35 -7.95 10.00
N LEU A 99 5.75 -7.38 11.04
CA LEU A 99 5.20 -6.02 10.99
C LEU A 99 6.29 -4.96 10.78
N ALA A 100 7.47 -5.14 11.38
CA ALA A 100 8.62 -4.25 11.15
C ALA A 100 9.10 -4.32 9.69
N ILE A 101 9.19 -5.52 9.11
CA ILE A 101 9.50 -5.69 7.68
C ILE A 101 8.44 -4.98 6.81
N HIS A 102 7.16 -5.15 7.14
CA HIS A 102 6.08 -4.47 6.42
C HIS A 102 6.14 -2.94 6.56
N LEU A 103 6.46 -2.43 7.74
CA LEU A 103 6.66 -1.00 7.97
C LEU A 103 7.77 -0.43 7.07
N VAL A 104 8.90 -1.14 6.99
CA VAL A 104 9.99 -0.76 6.10
C VAL A 104 9.54 -0.80 4.65
N SER A 105 8.80 -1.84 4.23
CA SER A 105 8.31 -2.00 2.85
C SER A 105 7.37 -0.86 2.43
N LEU A 106 6.49 -0.41 3.34
CA LEU A 106 5.59 0.72 3.12
C LEU A 106 6.35 2.04 2.85
N LEU A 107 7.51 2.24 3.47
CA LEU A 107 8.31 3.46 3.37
C LEU A 107 9.26 3.48 2.17
N ILE A 108 9.42 2.36 1.46
CA ILE A 108 10.20 2.32 0.22
C ILE A 108 9.55 3.25 -0.81
N PRO A 109 10.31 4.18 -1.43
CA PRO A 109 9.81 5.04 -2.50
C PRO A 109 9.13 4.26 -3.61
N LYS A 110 7.98 4.75 -4.04
CA LYS A 110 7.12 4.11 -5.04
C LYS A 110 7.36 4.75 -6.40
N ARG A 111 7.39 3.93 -7.45
CA ARG A 111 7.46 4.39 -8.84
C ARG A 111 6.09 4.44 -9.49
N TYR A 112 5.86 5.48 -10.25
CA TYR A 112 4.63 5.73 -10.97
C TYR A 112 4.94 5.98 -12.43
N ALA A 113 4.00 5.63 -13.31
CA ALA A 113 4.08 5.98 -14.72
C ALA A 113 2.72 6.31 -15.29
N VAL A 114 2.66 7.37 -16.08
CA VAL A 114 1.51 7.77 -16.87
C VAL A 114 1.82 7.41 -18.31
N THR A 115 0.95 6.63 -18.95
CA THR A 115 1.01 6.30 -20.37
C THR A 115 -0.32 6.67 -21.03
N SER A 116 -0.39 6.68 -22.35
CA SER A 116 -1.63 6.96 -23.08
C SER A 116 -2.79 6.00 -22.75
N THR A 117 -2.50 4.79 -22.29
CA THR A 117 -3.53 3.75 -22.06
C THR A 117 -3.74 3.41 -20.59
N HIS A 118 -2.70 3.53 -19.77
CA HIS A 118 -2.73 3.12 -18.37
C HIS A 118 -1.95 4.05 -17.45
N LEU A 119 -2.42 4.12 -16.21
CA LEU A 119 -1.65 4.55 -15.05
C LEU A 119 -1.00 3.33 -14.38
N PHE A 120 0.29 3.42 -14.11
CA PHE A 120 1.01 2.46 -13.29
C PHE A 120 1.23 3.08 -11.90
N ALA A 121 0.70 2.44 -10.86
CA ALA A 121 0.83 2.89 -9.49
C ALA A 121 0.78 1.69 -8.53
N ASP A 122 1.59 1.72 -7.47
CA ASP A 122 1.66 0.66 -6.45
C ASP A 122 1.84 -0.76 -7.03
N GLY A 123 2.62 -0.88 -8.12
CA GLY A 123 2.86 -2.13 -8.84
C GLY A 123 1.71 -2.60 -9.74
N GLN A 124 0.57 -1.90 -9.74
CA GLN A 124 -0.61 -2.25 -10.52
C GLN A 124 -0.79 -1.37 -11.76
N ARG A 125 -1.58 -1.87 -12.71
CA ARG A 125 -1.97 -1.16 -13.95
C ARG A 125 -3.44 -0.78 -13.85
N TYR A 126 -3.75 0.49 -14.10
CA TYR A 126 -5.09 1.03 -14.05
C TYR A 126 -5.45 1.65 -15.40
N GLU A 127 -6.54 1.19 -16.00
CA GLU A 127 -7.14 1.82 -17.18
C GLU A 127 -7.70 3.20 -16.80
N TRP A 128 -7.52 4.19 -17.68
CA TRP A 128 -7.99 5.57 -17.46
C TRP A 128 -9.52 5.65 -17.34
N ASN A 129 -10.24 4.83 -18.10
CA ASN A 129 -11.70 4.74 -18.05
C ASN A 129 -12.25 4.42 -16.63
N ARG A 130 -11.45 3.84 -15.73
CA ARG A 130 -11.78 3.50 -14.33
C ARG A 130 -11.31 4.55 -13.34
N LEU A 131 -10.66 5.60 -13.79
CA LEU A 131 -10.07 6.64 -12.96
C LEU A 131 -10.74 7.98 -13.20
N LYS A 132 -10.74 8.82 -12.17
CA LYS A 132 -11.11 10.23 -12.29
C LYS A 132 -10.32 11.04 -11.29
N LEU A 133 -10.16 12.33 -11.54
CA LEU A 133 -9.59 13.25 -10.56
C LEU A 133 -10.55 13.44 -9.38
N ALA A 134 -9.99 13.50 -8.17
CA ALA A 134 -10.74 13.94 -7.01
C ALA A 134 -11.16 15.41 -7.18
N LYS A 135 -12.39 15.74 -6.77
CA LYS A 135 -12.94 17.11 -6.84
C LYS A 135 -12.06 18.15 -6.14
N LYS A 136 -11.36 17.75 -5.07
CA LYS A 136 -10.43 18.58 -4.31
C LYS A 136 -9.05 17.93 -4.32
N GLN A 137 -8.10 18.56 -4.98
CA GLN A 137 -6.71 18.09 -5.02
C GLN A 137 -5.94 18.55 -3.77
N PRO A 138 -5.22 17.65 -3.08
CA PRO A 138 -4.29 18.01 -2.02
C PRO A 138 -3.01 18.66 -2.58
N LYS A 139 -2.31 19.50 -1.79
CA LYS A 139 -1.17 20.30 -2.28
C LYS A 139 0.11 19.52 -2.60
N LYS A 140 0.30 18.33 -2.01
CA LYS A 140 1.59 17.60 -2.03
C LYS A 140 1.54 16.26 -2.79
N ARG A 141 0.42 15.96 -3.45
CA ARG A 141 0.19 14.68 -4.14
C ARG A 141 -0.94 14.84 -5.15
N ILE A 142 -0.98 14.00 -6.17
CA ILE A 142 -2.15 13.90 -7.05
C ILE A 142 -3.11 12.90 -6.42
N MET A 143 -4.39 13.27 -6.33
CA MET A 143 -5.43 12.39 -5.82
C MET A 143 -6.36 11.95 -6.95
N LEU A 144 -6.27 10.68 -7.32
CA LEU A 144 -7.22 10.02 -8.20
C LEU A 144 -8.24 9.23 -7.39
N LEU A 145 -9.38 8.95 -8.00
CA LEU A 145 -10.43 8.10 -7.46
C LEU A 145 -10.75 6.99 -8.44
N ARG A 146 -10.82 5.75 -7.95
CA ARG A 146 -11.34 4.61 -8.70
C ARG A 146 -12.87 4.74 -8.83
N LYS A 147 -13.37 4.78 -10.07
CA LYS A 147 -14.82 4.79 -10.37
C LYS A 147 -15.46 3.52 -9.77
N GLY A 148 -16.64 3.65 -9.18
CA GLY A 148 -17.37 2.55 -8.52
C GLY A 148 -16.99 2.26 -7.06
N TRP A 149 -15.87 2.78 -6.54
CA TRP A 149 -15.39 2.48 -5.17
C TRP A 149 -15.71 3.54 -4.11
N GLY A 150 -16.45 4.60 -4.47
CA GLY A 150 -16.85 5.65 -3.55
C GLY A 150 -15.66 6.28 -2.79
N PRO A 151 -15.78 6.58 -1.48
CA PRO A 151 -14.70 7.15 -0.68
C PRO A 151 -13.54 6.17 -0.38
N PHE A 152 -13.70 4.87 -0.71
CA PHE A 152 -12.69 3.83 -0.54
C PHE A 152 -11.85 3.60 -1.81
N GLY A 153 -12.08 4.42 -2.83
CA GLY A 153 -11.31 4.43 -4.07
C GLY A 153 -10.11 5.37 -4.17
N PRO A 154 -9.58 6.05 -3.13
CA PRO A 154 -8.52 7.04 -3.33
C PRO A 154 -7.22 6.37 -3.74
N LEU A 155 -6.59 6.93 -4.76
CA LEU A 155 -5.29 6.52 -5.28
C LEU A 155 -4.36 7.74 -5.24
N PRO A 156 -3.64 7.94 -4.11
CA PRO A 156 -2.71 9.04 -3.97
C PRO A 156 -1.39 8.75 -4.69
N LEU A 157 -0.99 9.64 -5.58
CA LEU A 157 0.30 9.57 -6.27
C LEU A 157 1.27 10.59 -5.64
N GLY A 158 2.36 10.09 -5.05
CA GLY A 158 3.45 10.90 -4.49
C GLY A 158 4.50 11.25 -5.55
N GLY A 159 5.32 12.27 -5.30
CA GLY A 159 6.35 12.71 -6.24
C GLY A 159 6.89 14.09 -5.89
N ASP A 160 8.08 14.43 -6.37
CA ASP A 160 8.57 15.82 -6.34
C ASP A 160 7.60 16.76 -7.07
N ARG A 161 7.57 18.04 -6.66
CA ARG A 161 6.65 19.03 -7.23
C ARG A 161 6.76 19.15 -8.75
N ASN A 162 7.97 19.19 -9.30
CA ASN A 162 8.16 19.32 -10.75
C ASN A 162 7.64 18.08 -11.50
N ALA A 163 7.85 16.90 -10.92
CA ALA A 163 7.33 15.65 -11.47
C ALA A 163 5.80 15.58 -11.38
N LEU A 164 5.22 16.00 -10.25
CA LEU A 164 3.77 16.02 -10.05
C LEU A 164 3.09 17.04 -10.97
N ASP A 165 3.67 18.22 -11.19
CA ASP A 165 3.09 19.22 -12.09
C ASP A 165 3.04 18.68 -13.53
N LYS A 166 4.12 18.03 -13.98
CA LYS A 166 4.18 17.37 -15.29
C LYS A 166 3.20 16.21 -15.41
N ALA A 167 3.17 15.32 -14.42
CA ALA A 167 2.26 14.19 -14.39
C ALA A 167 0.79 14.64 -14.34
N ALA A 168 0.47 15.67 -13.56
CA ALA A 168 -0.88 16.22 -13.47
C ALA A 168 -1.38 16.77 -14.81
N ASN A 169 -0.52 17.49 -15.55
CA ASN A 169 -0.87 17.99 -16.88
C ASN A 169 -1.20 16.83 -17.83
N LEU A 170 -0.35 15.80 -17.88
CA LEU A 170 -0.59 14.61 -18.71
C LEU A 170 -1.89 13.89 -18.33
N ILE A 171 -2.12 13.68 -17.03
CA ILE A 171 -3.33 13.03 -16.52
C ILE A 171 -4.59 13.81 -16.91
N VAL A 172 -4.56 15.14 -16.79
CA VAL A 172 -5.69 16.00 -17.17
C VAL A 172 -5.97 15.89 -18.66
N THR A 173 -4.95 15.96 -19.50
CA THR A 173 -5.10 15.82 -20.96
C THR A 173 -5.72 14.46 -21.32
N ILE A 174 -5.19 13.36 -20.78
CA ILE A 174 -5.72 12.02 -21.07
C ILE A 174 -7.17 11.87 -20.62
N LEU A 175 -7.50 12.32 -19.41
CA LEU A 175 -8.87 12.22 -18.90
C LEU A 175 -9.88 13.09 -19.68
N GLN A 176 -9.43 14.20 -20.27
CA GLN A 176 -10.27 15.03 -21.15
C GLN A 176 -10.52 14.40 -22.51
N GLU A 177 -9.58 13.61 -23.04
CA GLU A 177 -9.74 12.89 -24.31
C GLU A 177 -10.69 11.69 -24.18
N GLU A 178 -10.90 11.15 -22.97
CA GLU A 178 -11.80 10.03 -22.69
C GLU A 178 -13.25 10.43 -22.32
N GLU A 179 -13.50 11.70 -22.01
CA GLU A 179 -14.85 12.25 -21.70
C GLU A 179 -15.62 12.69 -22.95
#